data_AF-A0A3C0BNU8-F1
#
_entry.id   AF-A0A3C0BNU8-F1
#
_cell.length_a   1.000
_cell.length_b   1.000
_cell.length_c   1.000
_cell.angle_alpha   90.00
_cell.angle_beta   90.00
_cell.angle_gamma   90.00
#
_symmetry.space_group_name_H-M   'P 1'
#
loop_
_entity.id
_entity.type
_entity.pdbx_description
1 polymer ?
#
loop_
_entity_poly.entity_id
_entity_poly.type
_entity_poly.pdbx_seq_one_letter_code
_entity_poly.pdbx_strand_id
1 'polypeptide(L)'
;FRESCLNVQNQIPKWDPLESAYRKLDGDAVEFVKKTAVGFREQAASYYASCGISYAESRKADFAVLQKLYNGTLDETTGLTAKYPQESLDFILEFRKNIAADKSVLERAKNVRSGGKYTESYMPSLQSVADSVEVLDSLTQTITEIEAGATEQVRLARRARNEADLRFSQARTALAADDFDTARRRLQDARTKYNESLSYQESPSLRSDTDTALSSLGGEISRKQNEVIVRQVRTLKTRARTELYNGNFDTAESLLTQAKTQWALTNVDEDDEITNLLALVSTALSMKTGRTIPPTAPLYPEMSQILSIAQQYFKQGSDLVNRGKREEGERMLSQALQKLRELQLVYPLNQDASLLTLRIQKILDPDGFNDLFAKRVETARENYTVAGRQQSSYTDLLDLYAINQSYPGLKQLIYNVEIDLGIRQKPVDRTALSQSKTLTVEAQRMVDAAGRDEVKLQAALSKVDEAIRLNPDNDDAMLLKDRIQTSVGGKAAVVLSSGDEAKYQQAITELQNNNIVTANALVEQLLQKPSNKRSSKILDLQKKIKALL
;
A
#
# COMPACT_ATOMS: atom_id res chain seq x y z
N PHE A 1 -82.64 107.73 15.11
CA PHE A 1 -81.55 108.40 15.83
C PHE A 1 -80.46 107.36 16.07
N ARG A 2 -79.48 107.05 15.20
CA ARG A 2 -78.54 107.83 14.38
C ARG A 2 -77.97 109.08 15.07
N GLU A 3 -76.63 109.09 15.07
CA GLU A 3 -75.66 110.14 15.47
C GLU A 3 -75.43 110.25 17.00
N SER A 4 -74.22 110.10 17.56
CA SER A 4 -72.89 110.43 17.05
C SER A 4 -71.78 109.60 17.71
N CYS A 5 -70.87 109.04 16.90
CA CYS A 5 -69.51 108.69 17.31
C CYS A 5 -68.67 109.97 17.46
N LEU A 6 -67.79 110.05 18.46
CA LEU A 6 -66.37 110.52 18.41
C LEU A 6 -65.89 111.12 19.75
N ASN A 7 -64.66 110.71 20.14
CA ASN A 7 -63.80 111.22 21.21
C ASN A 7 -64.29 110.96 22.65
N VAL A 8 -63.61 110.19 23.52
CA VAL A 8 -62.19 110.12 23.88
C VAL A 8 -62.01 108.74 24.56
N GLN A 9 -61.24 107.73 24.16
CA GLN A 9 -59.91 107.57 23.57
C GLN A 9 -58.70 108.07 24.37
N ASN A 10 -58.80 108.20 25.70
CA ASN A 10 -57.62 108.27 26.55
C ASN A 10 -57.91 107.73 27.96
N GLN A 11 -57.04 106.83 28.43
CA GLN A 11 -57.05 106.08 29.70
C GLN A 11 -57.67 104.67 29.69
N ILE A 12 -57.54 103.94 28.59
CA ILE A 12 -57.34 102.49 28.69
C ILE A 12 -55.81 102.30 28.77
N PRO A 13 -55.25 101.60 29.78
CA PRO A 13 -53.82 101.31 29.81
C PRO A 13 -53.42 100.67 28.47
N LYS A 14 -52.32 101.12 27.85
CA LYS A 14 -51.82 100.46 26.64
C LYS A 14 -51.46 99.02 26.99
N TRP A 15 -52.30 98.06 26.57
CA TRP A 15 -52.07 96.62 26.73
C TRP A 15 -50.96 96.10 25.80
N ASP A 16 -50.42 96.93 24.90
CA ASP A 16 -49.33 96.60 23.96
C ASP A 16 -48.14 95.84 24.60
N PRO A 17 -47.63 96.19 25.80
CA PRO A 17 -46.52 95.45 26.41
C PRO A 17 -46.94 94.05 26.89
N LEU A 18 -48.19 93.89 27.31
CA LEU A 18 -48.72 92.66 27.91
C LEU A 18 -49.17 91.68 26.83
N GLU A 19 -49.77 92.18 25.74
CA GLU A 19 -50.06 91.40 24.54
C GLU A 19 -48.79 90.96 23.81
N SER A 20 -47.79 91.84 23.70
CA SER A 20 -46.48 91.48 23.13
C SER A 20 -45.73 90.47 23.99
N ALA A 21 -45.80 90.59 25.32
CA ALA A 21 -45.24 89.61 26.25
C ALA A 21 -45.97 88.25 26.18
N TYR A 22 -47.29 88.25 26.05
CA TYR A 22 -48.08 87.04 25.87
C TYR A 22 -47.77 86.36 24.53
N ARG A 23 -47.72 87.10 23.42
CA ARG A 23 -47.32 86.55 22.10
C ARG A 23 -45.90 85.98 22.10
N LYS A 24 -44.98 86.61 22.84
CA LYS A 24 -43.62 86.10 23.04
C LYS A 24 -43.61 84.81 23.85
N LEU A 25 -44.32 84.76 24.98
CA LEU A 25 -44.42 83.55 25.82
C LEU A 25 -45.10 82.39 25.08
N ASP A 26 -46.13 82.67 24.28
CA ASP A 26 -46.80 81.67 23.42
C ASP A 26 -45.85 81.17 22.32
N GLY A 27 -45.10 82.07 21.68
CA GLY A 27 -44.03 81.73 20.75
C GLY A 27 -42.94 80.85 21.38
N ASP A 28 -42.44 81.23 22.55
CA ASP A 28 -41.43 80.49 23.31
C ASP A 28 -41.95 79.10 23.75
N ALA A 29 -43.23 78.99 24.12
CA ALA A 29 -43.88 77.72 24.48
C ALA A 29 -44.04 76.80 23.26
N VAL A 30 -44.46 77.34 22.11
CA VAL A 30 -44.54 76.59 20.85
C VAL A 30 -43.16 76.11 20.40
N GLU A 31 -42.13 76.95 20.54
CA GLU A 31 -40.74 76.59 20.23
C GLU A 31 -40.19 75.52 21.18
N PHE A 32 -40.48 75.63 22.48
CA PHE A 32 -40.11 74.61 23.48
C PHE A 32 -40.76 73.26 23.19
N VAL A 33 -42.06 73.23 22.88
CA VAL A 33 -42.79 72.00 22.52
C VAL A 33 -42.23 71.41 21.23
N LYS A 34 -41.96 72.25 20.22
CA LYS A 34 -41.32 71.83 18.95
C LYS A 34 -39.94 71.22 19.21
N LYS A 35 -39.07 71.90 19.95
CA LYS A 35 -37.71 71.44 20.25
C LYS A 35 -37.70 70.14 21.04
N THR A 36 -38.58 70.01 22.03
CA THR A 36 -38.74 68.79 22.83
C THR A 36 -39.26 67.62 21.98
N ALA A 37 -40.25 67.87 21.12
CA ALA A 37 -40.80 66.87 20.21
C ALA A 37 -39.79 66.41 19.14
N VAL A 38 -38.97 67.33 18.61
CA VAL A 38 -37.85 67.02 17.71
C VAL A 38 -36.82 66.16 18.43
N GLY A 39 -36.34 66.59 19.61
CA GLY A 39 -35.33 65.86 20.37
C GLY A 39 -35.76 64.45 20.76
N PHE A 40 -37.03 64.23 21.14
CA PHE A 40 -37.54 62.89 21.40
C PHE A 40 -37.56 62.02 20.13
N ARG A 41 -37.96 62.58 18.99
CA ARG A 41 -37.98 61.86 17.70
C ARG A 41 -36.57 61.52 17.23
N GLU A 42 -35.61 62.43 17.39
CA GLU A 42 -34.19 62.21 17.09
C GLU A 42 -33.58 61.11 17.97
N GLN A 43 -33.76 61.19 19.29
CA GLN A 43 -33.27 60.16 20.22
C GLN A 43 -33.85 58.79 19.90
N ALA A 44 -35.17 58.75 19.66
CA ALA A 44 -35.83 57.52 19.33
C ALA A 44 -35.39 57.00 17.95
N ALA A 45 -35.15 57.85 16.95
CA ALA A 45 -34.60 57.43 15.66
C ALA A 45 -33.17 56.91 15.78
N SER A 46 -32.33 57.60 16.53
CA SER A 46 -30.95 57.22 16.83
C SER A 46 -30.85 55.85 17.51
N TYR A 47 -31.73 55.57 18.50
CA TYR A 47 -31.79 54.25 19.15
C TYR A 47 -31.99 53.10 18.14
N TYR A 48 -32.94 53.24 17.21
CA TYR A 48 -33.20 52.19 16.22
C TYR A 48 -32.11 52.13 15.13
N ALA A 49 -31.45 53.25 14.82
CA ALA A 49 -30.26 53.23 13.97
C ALA A 49 -29.13 52.42 14.64
N SER A 50 -28.89 52.62 15.93
CA SER A 50 -27.93 51.82 16.71
C SER A 50 -28.33 50.33 16.78
N CYS A 51 -29.61 50.03 16.98
CA CYS A 51 -30.10 48.65 16.92
C CYS A 51 -29.90 48.04 15.52
N GLY A 52 -30.17 48.79 14.45
CA GLY A 52 -29.98 48.35 13.06
C GLY A 52 -28.52 47.99 12.76
N ILE A 53 -27.58 48.85 13.17
CA ILE A 53 -26.14 48.59 13.06
C ILE A 53 -25.77 47.32 13.84
N SER A 54 -26.21 47.20 15.09
CA SER A 54 -25.92 46.04 15.93
C SER A 54 -26.46 44.73 15.35
N TYR A 55 -27.70 44.72 14.84
CA TYR A 55 -28.28 43.56 14.17
C TYR A 55 -27.50 43.21 12.91
N ALA A 56 -27.21 44.19 12.05
CA ALA A 56 -26.45 43.98 10.83
C ALA A 56 -25.04 43.42 11.10
N GLU A 57 -24.33 43.93 12.10
CA GLU A 57 -23.02 43.43 12.53
C GLU A 57 -23.10 42.00 13.09
N SER A 58 -24.09 41.71 13.93
CA SER A 58 -24.32 40.35 14.43
C SER A 58 -24.57 39.36 13.30
N ARG A 59 -25.40 39.71 12.31
CA ARG A 59 -25.69 38.82 11.17
C ARG A 59 -24.52 38.67 10.20
N LYS A 60 -23.67 39.70 10.07
CA LYS A 60 -22.39 39.56 9.37
C LYS A 60 -21.46 38.56 10.07
N ALA A 61 -21.39 38.58 11.41
CA ALA A 61 -20.60 37.64 12.17
C ALA A 61 -21.13 36.19 12.03
N ASP A 62 -22.43 36.00 12.15
CA ASP A 62 -23.08 34.69 11.92
C ASP A 62 -22.86 34.19 10.49
N PHE A 63 -22.95 35.08 9.49
CA PHE A 63 -22.69 34.74 8.10
C PHE A 63 -21.24 34.28 7.88
N ALA A 64 -20.27 34.88 8.56
CA ALA A 64 -18.87 34.42 8.52
C ALA A 64 -18.71 32.99 9.10
N VAL A 65 -19.51 32.62 10.11
CA VAL A 65 -19.55 31.24 10.63
C VAL A 65 -20.12 30.29 9.58
N LEU A 66 -21.24 30.66 8.94
CA LEU A 66 -21.83 29.89 7.85
C LEU A 66 -20.85 29.68 6.69
N GLN A 67 -20.11 30.73 6.30
CA GLN A 67 -19.09 30.61 5.25
C GLN A 67 -17.98 29.62 5.62
N LYS A 68 -17.57 29.56 6.88
CA LYS A 68 -16.57 28.58 7.35
C LYS A 68 -17.11 27.15 7.30
N LEU A 69 -18.37 26.93 7.66
CA LEU A 69 -19.01 25.61 7.57
C LEU A 69 -19.10 25.14 6.12
N TYR A 70 -19.54 26.01 5.22
CA TYR A 70 -19.77 25.68 3.82
C TYR A 70 -18.48 25.54 3.01
N ASN A 71 -17.56 26.50 3.11
CA ASN A 71 -16.30 26.47 2.36
C ASN A 71 -15.29 25.49 2.97
N GLY A 72 -15.44 25.22 4.27
CA GLY A 72 -14.62 24.33 5.06
C GLY A 72 -13.35 24.98 5.61
N THR A 73 -12.68 24.23 6.48
CA THR A 73 -11.40 24.62 7.10
C THR A 73 -10.32 23.62 6.69
N LEU A 74 -9.14 24.11 6.32
CA LEU A 74 -7.99 23.27 6.01
C LEU A 74 -7.46 22.62 7.29
N ASP A 75 -7.38 21.29 7.30
CA ASP A 75 -6.63 20.54 8.28
C ASP A 75 -5.19 20.40 7.79
N GLU A 76 -4.26 21.13 8.42
CA GLU A 76 -2.83 21.10 8.06
C GLU A 76 -2.19 19.71 8.23
N THR A 77 -2.78 18.84 9.05
CA THR A 77 -2.25 17.50 9.33
C THR A 77 -2.52 16.54 8.17
N THR A 78 -3.70 16.65 7.58
CA THR A 78 -4.18 15.77 6.51
C THR A 78 -4.15 16.43 5.14
N GLY A 79 -3.99 17.77 5.07
CA GLY A 79 -4.06 18.56 3.85
C GLY A 79 -5.48 18.68 3.28
N LEU A 80 -6.51 18.22 4.02
CA LEU A 80 -7.89 18.18 3.56
C LEU A 80 -8.68 19.39 4.04
N THR A 81 -9.53 19.94 3.18
CA THR A 81 -10.51 20.96 3.57
C THR A 81 -11.79 20.27 4.04
N ALA A 82 -12.05 20.31 5.34
CA ALA A 82 -13.24 19.72 5.95
C ALA A 82 -14.44 20.65 5.77
N LYS A 83 -15.44 20.22 4.99
CA LYS A 83 -16.68 20.96 4.71
C LYS A 83 -17.87 20.34 5.45
N TYR A 84 -18.77 21.18 5.94
CA TYR A 84 -19.94 20.79 6.73
C TYR A 84 -21.27 21.31 6.12
N PRO A 85 -21.64 20.90 4.88
CA PRO A 85 -22.88 21.35 4.25
C PRO A 85 -24.17 21.08 5.03
N GLN A 86 -24.31 19.93 5.68
CA GLN A 86 -25.51 19.59 6.45
C GLN A 86 -25.69 20.55 7.64
N GLU A 87 -24.61 20.81 8.37
CA GLU A 87 -24.56 21.79 9.46
C GLU A 87 -24.80 23.20 8.93
N SER A 88 -24.39 23.49 7.69
CA SER A 88 -24.68 24.76 7.03
C SER A 88 -26.17 24.93 6.75
N LEU A 89 -26.87 23.87 6.30
CA LEU A 89 -28.32 23.87 6.10
C LEU A 89 -29.07 24.08 7.42
N ASP A 90 -28.64 23.37 8.47
CA ASP A 90 -29.24 23.50 9.82
C ASP A 90 -29.03 24.93 10.35
N PHE A 91 -27.85 25.51 10.13
CA PHE A 91 -27.54 26.90 10.50
C PHE A 91 -28.36 27.93 9.71
N ILE A 92 -28.58 27.71 8.41
CA ILE A 92 -29.36 28.60 7.54
C ILE A 92 -30.80 28.75 8.04
N LEU A 93 -31.40 27.68 8.56
CA LEU A 93 -32.76 27.73 9.11
C LEU A 93 -32.87 28.72 10.27
N GLU A 94 -31.96 28.65 11.24
CA GLU A 94 -31.97 29.57 12.39
C GLU A 94 -31.53 30.99 11.98
N PHE A 95 -30.56 31.09 11.06
CA PHE A 95 -30.09 32.38 10.54
C PHE A 95 -31.21 33.16 9.83
N ARG A 96 -32.02 32.49 9.00
CA ARG A 96 -33.15 33.08 8.29
C ARG A 96 -34.24 33.56 9.24
N LYS A 97 -34.53 32.78 10.29
CA LYS A 97 -35.46 33.16 11.36
C LYS A 97 -34.98 34.40 12.12
N ASN A 98 -33.69 34.48 12.43
CA ASN A 98 -33.10 35.61 13.11
C ASN A 98 -33.11 36.90 12.26
N ILE A 99 -32.77 36.80 10.97
CA ILE A 99 -32.88 37.93 10.04
C ILE A 99 -34.33 38.45 9.97
N ALA A 100 -35.31 37.55 9.86
CA ALA A 100 -36.72 37.95 9.79
C ALA A 100 -37.18 38.68 11.06
N ALA A 101 -36.72 38.23 12.24
CA ALA A 101 -37.01 38.87 13.51
C ALA A 101 -36.40 40.29 13.59
N ASP A 102 -35.13 40.43 13.24
CA ASP A 102 -34.41 41.71 13.24
C ASP A 102 -35.02 42.70 12.24
N LYS A 103 -35.31 42.24 11.02
CA LYS A 103 -35.96 43.04 9.97
C LYS A 103 -37.35 43.52 10.40
N SER A 104 -38.15 42.66 11.05
CA SER A 104 -39.48 43.04 11.58
C SER A 104 -39.40 44.17 12.62
N VAL A 105 -38.35 44.23 13.44
CA VAL A 105 -38.14 45.33 14.40
C VAL A 105 -37.81 46.64 13.65
N LEU A 106 -36.90 46.59 12.67
CA LEU A 106 -36.45 47.75 11.91
C LEU A 106 -37.55 48.32 10.99
N GLU A 107 -38.32 47.47 10.33
CA GLU A 107 -39.42 47.90 9.45
C GLU A 107 -40.57 48.54 10.24
N ARG A 108 -40.93 47.98 11.41
CA ARG A 108 -41.90 48.62 12.32
C ARG A 108 -41.42 50.01 12.75
N ALA A 109 -40.13 50.15 13.07
CA ALA A 109 -39.55 51.43 13.45
C ALA A 109 -39.58 52.46 12.32
N LYS A 110 -39.29 52.03 11.09
CA LYS A 110 -39.35 52.86 9.88
C LYS A 110 -40.79 53.32 9.58
N ASN A 111 -41.74 52.40 9.57
CA ASN A 111 -43.14 52.68 9.21
C ASN A 111 -43.84 53.63 10.18
N VAL A 112 -43.54 53.55 11.47
CA VAL A 112 -44.11 54.46 12.48
C VAL A 112 -43.59 55.91 12.31
N ARG A 113 -42.48 56.12 11.58
CA ARG A 113 -41.74 57.39 11.60
C ARG A 113 -41.61 58.11 10.27
N SER A 114 -41.81 57.42 9.15
CA SER A 114 -41.70 57.99 7.79
C SER A 114 -42.80 58.99 7.42
N GLY A 115 -43.89 59.08 8.18
CA GLY A 115 -44.99 60.05 7.99
C GLY A 115 -45.13 61.10 9.10
N GLY A 116 -44.11 61.27 9.94
CA GLY A 116 -44.16 62.14 11.13
C GLY A 116 -43.92 63.62 10.86
N LYS A 117 -44.29 64.49 11.82
CA LYS A 117 -43.78 65.88 11.84
C LYS A 117 -42.27 65.87 12.11
N TYR A 118 -41.54 66.80 11.48
CA TYR A 118 -40.10 67.03 11.65
C TYR A 118 -39.15 65.96 11.08
N THR A 119 -39.59 65.17 10.09
CA THR A 119 -38.80 64.07 9.48
C THR A 119 -37.40 64.47 9.04
N GLU A 120 -37.19 65.70 8.55
CA GLU A 120 -35.88 66.21 8.13
C GLU A 120 -34.83 66.12 9.25
N SER A 121 -35.23 66.34 10.51
CA SER A 121 -34.32 66.37 11.67
C SER A 121 -33.73 64.99 12.02
N TYR A 122 -34.43 63.91 11.68
CA TYR A 122 -34.02 62.53 12.00
C TYR A 122 -33.89 61.64 10.74
N MET A 123 -33.86 62.25 9.56
CA MET A 123 -33.71 61.56 8.28
C MET A 123 -32.41 60.72 8.18
N PRO A 124 -31.23 61.18 8.67
CA PRO A 124 -30.01 60.35 8.64
C PRO A 124 -30.15 59.04 9.44
N SER A 125 -30.83 59.07 10.59
CA SER A 125 -31.09 57.85 11.38
C SER A 125 -32.05 56.91 10.68
N LEU A 126 -33.06 57.43 9.96
CA LEU A 126 -33.93 56.60 9.13
C LEU A 126 -33.20 55.99 7.94
N GLN A 127 -32.26 56.72 7.34
CA GLN A 127 -31.41 56.19 6.28
C GLN A 127 -30.52 55.06 6.82
N SER A 128 -29.87 55.25 7.97
CA SER A 128 -29.07 54.19 8.62
C SER A 128 -29.87 52.91 8.92
N VAL A 129 -31.15 53.05 9.32
CA VAL A 129 -32.06 51.89 9.46
C VAL A 129 -32.33 51.23 8.11
N ALA A 130 -32.55 52.00 7.05
CA ALA A 130 -32.76 51.47 5.70
C ALA A 130 -31.52 50.72 5.19
N ASP A 131 -30.32 51.29 5.38
CA ASP A 131 -29.05 50.66 5.01
C ASP A 131 -28.86 49.33 5.76
N SER A 132 -29.25 49.28 7.04
CA SER A 132 -29.20 48.05 7.84
C SER A 132 -30.16 46.97 7.30
N VAL A 133 -31.36 47.35 6.86
CA VAL A 133 -32.31 46.42 6.22
C VAL A 133 -31.77 45.92 4.88
N GLU A 134 -31.15 46.79 4.08
CA GLU A 134 -30.52 46.40 2.82
C GLU A 134 -29.39 45.38 3.02
N VAL A 135 -28.57 45.56 4.07
CA VAL A 135 -27.58 44.56 4.47
C VAL A 135 -28.24 43.22 4.80
N LEU A 136 -29.31 43.20 5.59
CA LEU A 136 -30.03 41.96 5.94
C LEU A 136 -30.65 41.28 4.70
N ASP A 137 -31.14 42.06 3.75
CA ASP A 137 -31.68 41.55 2.48
C ASP A 137 -30.58 40.95 1.60
N SER A 138 -29.42 41.60 1.51
CA SER A 138 -28.27 41.06 0.78
C SER A 138 -27.78 39.72 1.37
N LEU A 139 -27.78 39.59 2.70
CA LEU A 139 -27.44 38.34 3.38
C LEU A 139 -28.47 37.25 3.07
N THR A 140 -29.76 37.59 3.05
CA THR A 140 -30.85 36.66 2.69
C THR A 140 -30.72 36.13 1.26
N GLN A 141 -30.34 36.99 0.31
CA GLN A 141 -30.07 36.57 -1.06
C GLN A 141 -28.89 35.61 -1.11
N THR A 142 -27.79 35.95 -0.43
CA THR A 142 -26.55 35.17 -0.46
C THR A 142 -26.71 33.77 0.17
N ILE A 143 -27.46 33.64 1.26
CA ILE A 143 -27.69 32.32 1.87
C ILE A 143 -28.52 31.38 0.98
N THR A 144 -29.30 31.90 0.04
CA THR A 144 -30.09 31.07 -0.89
C THR A 144 -29.17 30.30 -1.85
N GLU A 145 -28.08 30.94 -2.30
CA GLU A 145 -27.05 30.29 -3.12
C GLU A 145 -26.28 29.23 -2.32
N ILE A 146 -25.92 29.55 -1.07
CA ILE A 146 -25.25 28.61 -0.15
C ILE A 146 -26.17 27.41 0.14
N GLU A 147 -27.47 27.62 0.39
CA GLU A 147 -28.45 26.57 0.64
C GLU A 147 -28.55 25.60 -0.55
N ALA A 148 -28.64 26.13 -1.77
CA ALA A 148 -28.69 25.32 -2.99
C ALA A 148 -27.40 24.50 -3.17
N GLY A 149 -26.23 25.13 -2.98
CA GLY A 149 -24.94 24.46 -3.05
C GLY A 149 -24.75 23.39 -1.97
N ALA A 150 -25.14 23.68 -0.73
CA ALA A 150 -25.05 22.76 0.40
C ALA A 150 -25.98 21.55 0.20
N THR A 151 -27.21 21.78 -0.28
CA THR A 151 -28.16 20.70 -0.62
C THR A 151 -27.58 19.75 -1.65
N GLU A 152 -26.94 20.28 -2.70
CA GLU A 152 -26.30 19.47 -3.73
C GLU A 152 -25.10 18.69 -3.18
N GLN A 153 -24.24 19.32 -2.36
CA GLN A 153 -23.12 18.61 -1.73
C GLN A 153 -23.59 17.48 -0.81
N VAL A 154 -24.65 17.68 -0.01
CA VAL A 154 -25.25 16.61 0.80
C VAL A 154 -25.76 15.47 -0.07
N ARG A 155 -26.39 15.78 -1.21
CA ARG A 155 -26.89 14.77 -2.16
C ARG A 155 -25.74 13.97 -2.77
N LEU A 156 -24.67 14.64 -3.19
CA LEU A 156 -23.47 14.00 -3.74
C LEU A 156 -22.77 13.12 -2.69
N ALA A 157 -22.63 13.60 -1.46
CA ALA A 157 -22.09 12.82 -0.35
C ALA A 157 -22.88 11.52 -0.13
N ARG A 158 -24.21 11.61 -0.05
CA ARG A 158 -25.08 10.42 0.11
C ARG A 158 -24.92 9.43 -1.04
N ARG A 159 -24.84 9.91 -2.29
CA ARG A 159 -24.61 9.05 -3.46
C ARG A 159 -23.27 8.32 -3.37
N ALA A 160 -22.20 9.05 -3.06
CA ALA A 160 -20.86 8.48 -2.92
C ALA A 160 -20.81 7.45 -1.78
N ARG A 161 -21.44 7.74 -0.64
CA ARG A 161 -21.58 6.79 0.48
C ARG A 161 -22.31 5.52 0.08
N ASN A 162 -23.46 5.62 -0.60
CA ASN A 162 -24.21 4.44 -1.02
C ASN A 162 -23.39 3.55 -1.98
N GLU A 163 -22.64 4.16 -2.88
CA GLU A 163 -21.71 3.42 -3.76
C GLU A 163 -20.58 2.78 -2.96
N ALA A 164 -20.03 3.47 -1.94
CA ALA A 164 -19.01 2.92 -1.06
C ALA A 164 -19.52 1.68 -0.30
N ASP A 165 -20.73 1.76 0.26
CA ASP A 165 -21.39 0.65 0.97
C ASP A 165 -21.62 -0.57 0.04
N LEU A 166 -21.99 -0.31 -1.22
CA LEU A 166 -22.10 -1.36 -2.24
C LEU A 166 -20.75 -2.03 -2.52
N ARG A 167 -19.68 -1.25 -2.72
CA ARG A 167 -18.33 -1.78 -2.97
C ARG A 167 -17.80 -2.56 -1.77
N PHE A 168 -18.05 -2.07 -0.55
CA PHE A 168 -17.70 -2.79 0.68
C PHE A 168 -18.41 -4.14 0.76
N SER A 169 -19.71 -4.18 0.43
CA SER A 169 -20.48 -5.44 0.38
C SER A 169 -19.95 -6.40 -0.69
N GLN A 170 -19.60 -5.90 -1.88
CA GLN A 170 -18.96 -6.70 -2.94
C GLN A 170 -17.60 -7.26 -2.51
N ALA A 171 -16.81 -6.50 -1.74
CA ALA A 171 -15.54 -6.97 -1.19
C ALA A 171 -15.75 -8.15 -0.23
N ARG A 172 -16.79 -8.09 0.63
CA ARG A 172 -17.15 -9.20 1.52
C ARG A 172 -17.59 -10.44 0.75
N THR A 173 -18.39 -10.28 -0.30
CA THR A 173 -18.81 -11.39 -1.16
C THR A 173 -17.63 -12.04 -1.87
N ALA A 174 -16.72 -11.24 -2.42
CA ALA A 174 -15.51 -11.75 -3.07
C ALA A 174 -14.60 -12.50 -2.09
N LEU A 175 -14.45 -11.98 -0.86
CA LEU A 175 -13.71 -12.67 0.21
C LEU A 175 -14.36 -14.02 0.57
N ALA A 176 -15.69 -14.08 0.61
CA ALA A 176 -16.40 -15.34 0.88
C ALA A 176 -16.24 -16.39 -0.24
N ALA A 177 -15.91 -15.94 -1.46
CA ALA A 177 -15.63 -16.79 -2.61
C ALA A 177 -14.12 -17.07 -2.80
N ASP A 178 -13.27 -16.69 -1.83
CA ASP A 178 -11.81 -16.75 -1.91
C ASP A 178 -11.19 -16.01 -3.13
N ASP A 179 -11.93 -15.06 -3.73
CA ASP A 179 -11.44 -14.16 -4.77
C ASP A 179 -10.77 -12.94 -4.12
N PHE A 180 -9.55 -13.16 -3.64
CA PHE A 180 -8.79 -12.16 -2.88
C PHE A 180 -8.45 -10.91 -3.70
N ASP A 181 -8.16 -11.05 -4.99
CA ASP A 181 -7.82 -9.91 -5.86
C ASP A 181 -9.02 -9.00 -6.07
N THR A 182 -10.20 -9.57 -6.34
CA THR A 182 -11.44 -8.78 -6.42
C THR A 182 -11.80 -8.20 -5.06
N ALA A 183 -11.64 -8.94 -3.96
CA ALA A 183 -11.92 -8.43 -2.62
C ALA A 183 -11.07 -7.20 -2.29
N ARG A 184 -9.75 -7.25 -2.53
CA ARG A 184 -8.83 -6.11 -2.32
C ARG A 184 -9.22 -4.91 -3.18
N ARG A 185 -9.47 -5.14 -4.48
CA ARG A 185 -9.85 -4.07 -5.41
C ARG A 185 -11.14 -3.38 -4.96
N ARG A 186 -12.17 -4.14 -4.62
CA ARG A 186 -13.46 -3.61 -4.14
C ARG A 186 -13.34 -2.89 -2.80
N LEU A 187 -12.46 -3.36 -1.92
CA LEU A 187 -12.17 -2.66 -0.67
C LEU A 187 -11.52 -1.30 -0.92
N GLN A 188 -10.57 -1.21 -1.86
CA GLN A 188 -9.95 0.05 -2.26
C GLN A 188 -10.95 0.98 -2.97
N ASP A 189 -11.84 0.45 -3.82
CA ASP A 189 -12.93 1.20 -4.44
C ASP A 189 -13.85 1.81 -3.36
N ALA A 190 -14.19 1.03 -2.32
CA ALA A 190 -14.98 1.49 -1.19
C ALA A 190 -14.29 2.63 -0.44
N ARG A 191 -12.99 2.49 -0.13
CA ARG A 191 -12.19 3.56 0.50
C ARG A 191 -12.24 4.84 -0.31
N THR A 192 -12.03 4.76 -1.63
CA THR A 192 -12.08 5.91 -2.52
C THR A 192 -13.44 6.61 -2.46
N LYS A 193 -14.53 5.84 -2.47
CA LYS A 193 -15.90 6.37 -2.43
C LYS A 193 -16.31 6.95 -1.07
N TYR A 194 -15.84 6.39 0.04
CA TYR A 194 -16.03 7.03 1.35
C TYR A 194 -15.25 8.34 1.44
N ASN A 195 -14.02 8.40 0.92
CA ASN A 195 -13.25 9.66 0.89
C ASN A 195 -13.93 10.71 -0.01
N GLU A 196 -14.50 10.30 -1.15
CA GLU A 196 -15.32 11.18 -1.99
C GLU A 196 -16.52 11.72 -1.22
N SER A 197 -17.24 10.86 -0.48
CA SER A 197 -18.34 11.31 0.40
C SER A 197 -17.87 12.33 1.44
N LEU A 198 -16.74 12.07 2.11
CA LEU A 198 -16.17 12.96 3.14
C LEU A 198 -15.69 14.29 2.56
N SER A 199 -15.26 14.30 1.30
CA SER A 199 -14.85 15.53 0.60
C SER A 199 -16.02 16.49 0.32
N TYR A 200 -17.23 15.94 0.20
CA TYR A 200 -18.46 16.72 0.06
C TYR A 200 -19.06 17.06 1.44
N GLN A 201 -19.09 16.10 2.37
CA GLN A 201 -19.62 16.27 3.71
C GLN A 201 -18.73 15.55 4.71
N GLU A 202 -17.94 16.32 5.46
CA GLU A 202 -17.11 15.77 6.51
C GLU A 202 -18.00 15.20 7.62
N SER A 203 -17.56 14.07 8.17
CA SER A 203 -18.20 13.41 9.30
C SER A 203 -17.16 12.62 10.09
N PRO A 204 -16.76 13.08 11.29
CA PRO A 204 -15.79 12.39 12.12
C PRO A 204 -16.22 10.96 12.48
N SER A 205 -17.52 10.74 12.72
CA SER A 205 -18.07 9.42 13.01
C SER A 205 -17.97 8.50 11.80
N LEU A 206 -18.40 8.94 10.61
CA LEU A 206 -18.29 8.14 9.39
C LEU A 206 -16.84 7.78 9.09
N ARG A 207 -15.91 8.74 9.26
CA ARG A 207 -14.47 8.51 9.07
C ARG A 207 -13.96 7.42 9.99
N SER A 208 -14.24 7.51 11.30
CA SER A 208 -13.84 6.51 12.28
C SER A 208 -14.44 5.13 12.02
N ASP A 209 -15.73 5.08 11.71
CA ASP A 209 -16.46 3.82 11.45
C ASP A 209 -15.93 3.11 10.20
N THR A 210 -15.74 3.86 9.12
CA THR A 210 -15.23 3.31 7.86
C THR A 210 -13.76 2.93 7.94
N ASP A 211 -12.92 3.71 8.64
CA ASP A 211 -11.54 3.34 8.92
C ASP A 211 -11.44 2.01 9.65
N THR A 212 -12.26 1.84 10.69
CA THR A 212 -12.30 0.60 11.47
C THR A 212 -12.82 -0.58 10.62
N ALA A 213 -13.94 -0.40 9.92
CA ALA A 213 -14.56 -1.46 9.13
C ALA A 213 -13.68 -1.91 7.95
N LEU A 214 -13.10 -0.96 7.22
CA LEU A 214 -12.22 -1.23 6.07
C LEU A 214 -10.90 -1.86 6.52
N SER A 215 -10.31 -1.37 7.62
CA SER A 215 -9.10 -1.97 8.19
C SER A 215 -9.35 -3.42 8.65
N SER A 216 -10.47 -3.66 9.34
CA SER A 216 -10.85 -5.00 9.79
C SER A 216 -11.04 -5.97 8.62
N LEU A 217 -11.78 -5.57 7.57
CA LEU A 217 -11.99 -6.41 6.40
C LEU A 217 -10.69 -6.63 5.61
N GLY A 218 -9.87 -5.59 5.45
CA GLY A 218 -8.55 -5.71 4.83
C GLY A 218 -7.64 -6.68 5.58
N GLY A 219 -7.64 -6.64 6.91
CA GLY A 219 -6.91 -7.60 7.74
C GLY A 219 -7.43 -9.03 7.57
N GLU A 220 -8.74 -9.23 7.43
CA GLU A 220 -9.31 -10.56 7.16
C GLU A 220 -8.90 -11.09 5.78
N ILE A 221 -8.95 -10.25 4.74
CA ILE A 221 -8.53 -10.60 3.37
C ILE A 221 -7.07 -11.04 3.38
N SER A 222 -6.16 -10.21 3.90
CA SER A 222 -4.73 -10.52 3.89
C SER A 222 -4.41 -11.76 4.72
N ARG A 223 -5.09 -11.96 5.86
CA ARG A 223 -4.94 -13.18 6.66
C ARG A 223 -5.35 -14.41 5.86
N LYS A 224 -6.61 -14.47 5.37
CA LYS A 224 -7.14 -15.63 4.64
C LYS A 224 -6.30 -15.97 3.40
N GLN A 225 -5.89 -14.96 2.64
CA GLN A 225 -5.02 -15.15 1.50
C GLN A 225 -3.67 -15.74 1.91
N ASN A 226 -3.06 -15.24 2.98
CA ASN A 226 -1.80 -15.76 3.48
C ASN A 226 -1.92 -17.24 3.90
N GLU A 227 -3.03 -17.66 4.52
CA GLU A 227 -3.26 -19.08 4.85
C GLU A 227 -3.30 -19.98 3.60
N VAL A 228 -3.77 -19.47 2.46
CA VAL A 228 -3.74 -20.19 1.18
C VAL A 228 -2.32 -20.22 0.60
N ILE A 229 -1.64 -19.07 0.57
CA ILE A 229 -0.29 -18.94 0.01
C ILE A 229 0.71 -19.81 0.77
N VAL A 230 0.69 -19.80 2.11
CA VAL A 230 1.59 -20.63 2.93
C VAL A 230 1.45 -22.12 2.57
N ARG A 231 0.21 -22.62 2.42
CA ARG A 231 -0.05 -24.03 2.02
C ARG A 231 0.46 -24.35 0.61
N GLN A 232 0.25 -23.45 -0.33
CA GLN A 232 0.72 -23.60 -1.71
C GLN A 232 2.26 -23.60 -1.77
N VAL A 233 2.89 -22.65 -1.08
CA VAL A 233 4.35 -22.54 -0.98
C VAL A 233 4.95 -23.78 -0.32
N ARG A 234 4.37 -24.30 0.77
CA ARG A 234 4.80 -25.57 1.38
C ARG A 234 4.77 -26.73 0.38
N THR A 235 3.69 -26.85 -0.40
CA THR A 235 3.58 -27.89 -1.43
C THR A 235 4.68 -27.77 -2.48
N LEU A 236 5.00 -26.55 -2.93
CA LEU A 236 6.08 -26.29 -3.87
C LEU A 236 7.44 -26.63 -3.28
N LYS A 237 7.72 -26.22 -2.02
CA LYS A 237 8.98 -26.52 -1.31
C LYS A 237 9.19 -28.03 -1.15
N THR A 238 8.15 -28.76 -0.73
CA THR A 238 8.23 -30.22 -0.57
C THR A 238 8.51 -30.92 -1.90
N ARG A 239 7.81 -30.53 -2.97
CA ARG A 239 8.08 -31.08 -4.32
C ARG A 239 9.48 -30.75 -4.80
N ALA A 240 9.93 -29.50 -4.62
CA ALA A 240 11.27 -29.08 -5.00
C ALA A 240 12.35 -29.87 -4.26
N ARG A 241 12.15 -30.15 -2.96
CA ARG A 241 13.05 -30.99 -2.16
C ARG A 241 13.12 -32.42 -2.72
N THR A 242 11.97 -33.01 -3.09
CA THR A 242 11.94 -34.33 -3.75
C THR A 242 12.72 -34.33 -5.06
N GLU A 243 12.51 -33.32 -5.92
CA GLU A 243 13.22 -33.20 -7.20
C GLU A 243 14.73 -32.98 -7.00
N LEU A 244 15.13 -32.19 -5.99
CA LEU A 244 16.52 -32.01 -5.58
C LEU A 244 17.16 -33.36 -5.21
N TYR A 245 16.51 -34.17 -4.37
CA TYR A 245 17.05 -35.49 -4.00
C TYR A 245 17.09 -36.50 -5.14
N ASN A 246 16.19 -36.36 -6.11
CA ASN A 246 16.18 -37.16 -7.34
C ASN A 246 17.22 -36.67 -8.37
N GLY A 247 17.90 -35.54 -8.12
CA GLY A 247 18.89 -34.96 -9.03
C GLY A 247 18.30 -34.13 -10.18
N ASN A 248 17.00 -33.86 -10.15
CA ASN A 248 16.23 -33.10 -11.16
C ASN A 248 16.27 -31.59 -10.85
N PHE A 249 17.47 -31.02 -10.91
CA PHE A 249 17.74 -29.66 -10.42
C PHE A 249 17.00 -28.56 -11.18
N ASP A 250 16.81 -28.69 -12.51
CA ASP A 250 16.06 -27.70 -13.29
C ASP A 250 14.58 -27.62 -12.86
N THR A 251 13.98 -28.78 -12.54
CA THR A 251 12.59 -28.84 -12.06
C THR A 251 12.50 -28.27 -10.65
N ALA A 252 13.48 -28.59 -9.79
CA ALA A 252 13.56 -28.01 -8.45
C ALA A 252 13.69 -26.48 -8.48
N GLU A 253 14.54 -25.93 -9.36
CA GLU A 253 14.71 -24.47 -9.53
C GLU A 253 13.40 -23.81 -9.96
N SER A 254 12.70 -24.38 -10.94
CA SER A 254 11.41 -23.87 -11.41
C SER A 254 10.37 -23.83 -10.29
N LEU A 255 10.25 -24.92 -9.50
CA LEU A 255 9.33 -25.01 -8.38
C LEU A 255 9.64 -23.99 -7.28
N LEU A 256 10.92 -23.79 -6.95
CA LEU A 256 11.36 -22.83 -5.94
C LEU A 256 11.18 -21.37 -6.41
N THR A 257 11.41 -21.10 -7.69
CA THR A 257 11.14 -19.78 -8.27
C THR A 257 9.65 -19.45 -8.20
N GLN A 258 8.79 -20.42 -8.54
CA GLN A 258 7.34 -20.28 -8.36
C GLN A 258 6.98 -20.05 -6.88
N ALA A 259 7.58 -20.80 -5.96
CA ALA A 259 7.35 -20.62 -4.52
C ALA A 259 7.74 -19.22 -4.05
N LYS A 260 8.88 -18.69 -4.53
CA LYS A 260 9.35 -17.34 -4.23
C LYS A 260 8.35 -16.28 -4.69
N THR A 261 7.84 -16.41 -5.91
CA THR A 261 6.82 -15.50 -6.45
C THR A 261 5.52 -15.55 -5.65
N GLN A 262 5.04 -16.75 -5.30
CA GLN A 262 3.81 -16.90 -4.50
C GLN A 262 3.96 -16.31 -3.10
N TRP A 263 5.09 -16.56 -2.44
CA TRP A 263 5.39 -16.04 -1.11
C TRP A 263 5.33 -14.51 -1.06
N ALA A 264 5.87 -13.84 -2.08
CA ALA A 264 5.91 -12.38 -2.19
C ALA A 264 4.53 -11.71 -2.33
N LEU A 265 3.45 -12.47 -2.57
CA LEU A 265 2.09 -11.92 -2.69
C LEU A 265 1.50 -11.44 -1.36
N THR A 266 1.96 -11.99 -0.24
CA THR A 266 1.46 -11.69 1.11
C THR A 266 2.56 -11.39 2.13
N ASN A 267 3.82 -11.64 1.78
CA ASN A 267 4.97 -11.46 2.66
C ASN A 267 6.00 -10.54 1.99
N VAL A 268 6.55 -9.61 2.79
CA VAL A 268 7.56 -8.64 2.32
C VAL A 268 8.98 -9.24 2.40
N ASP A 269 9.23 -10.02 3.44
CA ASP A 269 10.51 -10.68 3.69
C ASP A 269 10.60 -12.00 2.90
N GLU A 270 11.80 -12.38 2.47
CA GLU A 270 12.03 -13.66 1.79
C GLU A 270 11.84 -14.85 2.75
N ASP A 271 11.46 -16.03 2.21
CA ASP A 271 11.42 -17.27 2.99
C ASP A 271 12.79 -17.96 2.96
N ASP A 272 13.43 -18.07 4.12
CA ASP A 272 14.79 -18.64 4.24
C ASP A 272 14.90 -20.07 3.69
N GLU A 273 13.83 -20.88 3.79
CA GLU A 273 13.84 -22.25 3.27
C GLU A 273 13.93 -22.24 1.73
N ILE A 274 13.18 -21.34 1.07
CA ILE A 274 13.28 -21.14 -0.39
C ILE A 274 14.68 -20.68 -0.76
N THR A 275 15.23 -19.68 -0.06
CA THR A 275 16.56 -19.13 -0.35
C THR A 275 17.66 -20.19 -0.19
N ASN A 276 17.60 -20.99 0.87
CA ASN A 276 18.56 -22.07 1.11
C ASN A 276 18.45 -23.19 0.06
N LEU A 277 17.23 -23.61 -0.28
CA LEU A 277 17.03 -24.63 -1.32
C LEU A 277 17.49 -24.13 -2.70
N LEU A 278 17.23 -22.87 -3.03
CA LEU A 278 17.72 -22.27 -4.27
C LEU A 278 19.25 -22.26 -4.32
N ALA A 279 19.93 -21.92 -3.22
CA ALA A 279 21.39 -21.95 -3.17
C ALA A 279 21.97 -23.36 -3.45
N LEU A 280 21.36 -24.41 -2.90
CA LEU A 280 21.75 -25.81 -3.17
C LEU A 280 21.51 -26.17 -4.64
N VAL A 281 20.34 -25.85 -5.17
CA VAL A 281 19.98 -26.12 -6.57
C VAL A 281 20.91 -25.37 -7.53
N SER A 282 21.17 -24.09 -7.31
CA SER A 282 22.08 -23.29 -8.14
C SER A 282 23.50 -23.83 -8.10
N THR A 283 23.98 -24.27 -6.93
CA THR A 283 25.27 -24.93 -6.80
C THR A 283 25.31 -26.22 -7.61
N ALA A 284 24.29 -27.07 -7.48
CA ALA A 284 24.18 -28.32 -8.22
C ALA A 284 24.10 -28.12 -9.75
N LEU A 285 23.35 -27.13 -10.21
CA LEU A 285 23.26 -26.74 -11.62
C LEU A 285 24.61 -26.25 -12.14
N SER A 286 25.29 -25.38 -11.38
CA SER A 286 26.62 -24.89 -11.74
C SER A 286 27.63 -26.03 -11.95
N MET A 287 27.55 -27.07 -11.12
CA MET A 287 28.41 -28.25 -11.18
C MET A 287 28.08 -29.17 -12.36
N LYS A 288 26.85 -29.11 -12.89
CA LYS A 288 26.41 -29.86 -14.08
C LYS A 288 26.58 -29.10 -15.40
N THR A 289 26.79 -27.79 -15.36
CA THR A 289 26.96 -26.95 -16.56
C THR A 289 28.04 -27.52 -17.49
N GLY A 290 27.76 -27.55 -18.80
CA GLY A 290 28.72 -28.03 -19.80
C GLY A 290 28.82 -29.55 -19.96
N ARG A 291 28.09 -30.34 -19.17
CA ARG A 291 28.01 -31.80 -19.35
C ARG A 291 27.21 -32.23 -20.58
N THR A 292 26.27 -31.42 -21.03
CA THR A 292 25.46 -31.64 -22.23
C THR A 292 25.55 -30.45 -23.16
N ILE A 293 25.37 -30.67 -24.46
CA ILE A 293 25.34 -29.60 -25.46
C ILE A 293 23.86 -29.25 -25.70
N PRO A 294 23.39 -28.05 -25.31
CA PRO A 294 21.99 -27.71 -25.52
C PRO A 294 21.72 -27.49 -27.03
N PRO A 295 20.53 -27.86 -27.56
CA PRO A 295 20.16 -27.62 -28.95
C PRO A 295 20.23 -26.15 -29.39
N THR A 296 20.15 -25.24 -28.44
CA THR A 296 20.26 -23.79 -28.64
C THR A 296 21.70 -23.29 -28.68
N ALA A 297 22.71 -24.14 -28.42
CA ALA A 297 24.10 -23.74 -28.50
C ALA A 297 24.50 -23.43 -29.96
N PRO A 298 25.26 -22.34 -30.21
CA PRO A 298 25.67 -21.96 -31.57
C PRO A 298 26.41 -23.07 -32.34
N LEU A 299 27.16 -23.92 -31.64
CA LEU A 299 27.94 -25.02 -32.22
C LEU A 299 27.26 -26.38 -32.08
N TYR A 300 25.96 -26.41 -31.74
CA TYR A 300 25.24 -27.68 -31.55
C TYR A 300 25.27 -28.58 -32.79
N PRO A 301 24.99 -28.10 -34.03
CA PRO A 301 24.99 -28.95 -35.21
C PRO A 301 26.34 -29.64 -35.45
N GLU A 302 27.44 -28.88 -35.38
CA GLU A 302 28.79 -29.36 -35.65
C GLU A 302 29.25 -30.36 -34.58
N MET A 303 29.03 -30.04 -33.31
CA MET A 303 29.48 -30.92 -32.22
C MET A 303 28.63 -32.18 -32.10
N SER A 304 27.33 -32.09 -32.34
CA SER A 304 26.44 -33.27 -32.37
C SER A 304 26.84 -34.22 -33.50
N GLN A 305 27.26 -33.67 -34.65
CA GLN A 305 27.77 -34.48 -35.76
C GLN A 305 29.09 -35.18 -35.41
N ILE A 306 30.03 -34.47 -34.76
CA ILE A 306 31.29 -35.07 -34.29
C ILE A 306 31.03 -36.24 -33.33
N LEU A 307 30.11 -36.05 -32.38
CA LEU A 307 29.74 -37.09 -31.42
C LEU A 307 29.11 -38.31 -32.12
N SER A 308 28.21 -38.09 -33.06
CA SER A 308 27.58 -39.14 -33.86
C SER A 308 28.61 -39.98 -34.64
N ILE A 309 29.58 -39.33 -35.28
CA ILE A 309 30.68 -40.01 -35.99
C ILE A 309 31.53 -40.84 -35.01
N ALA A 310 31.87 -40.29 -33.84
CA ALA A 310 32.62 -41.01 -32.83
C ALA A 310 31.87 -42.28 -32.34
N GLN A 311 30.55 -42.18 -32.12
CA GLN A 311 29.71 -43.32 -31.76
C GLN A 311 29.67 -44.39 -32.86
N GLN A 312 29.63 -43.98 -34.13
CA GLN A 312 29.70 -44.92 -35.26
C GLN A 312 31.03 -45.68 -35.29
N TYR A 313 32.16 -44.98 -35.16
CA TYR A 313 33.48 -45.60 -35.08
C TYR A 313 33.63 -46.52 -33.88
N PHE A 314 33.09 -46.12 -32.71
CA PHE A 314 33.07 -46.97 -31.53
C PHE A 314 32.32 -48.27 -31.77
N LYS A 315 31.11 -48.20 -32.35
CA LYS A 315 30.29 -49.38 -32.63
C LYS A 315 31.00 -50.34 -33.60
N GLN A 316 31.52 -49.81 -34.72
CA GLN A 316 32.26 -50.61 -35.69
C GLN A 316 33.52 -51.23 -35.09
N GLY A 317 34.29 -50.46 -34.32
CA GLY A 317 35.50 -50.92 -33.66
C GLY A 317 35.23 -52.02 -32.63
N SER A 318 34.21 -51.83 -31.77
CA SER A 318 33.80 -52.84 -30.80
C SER A 318 33.34 -54.13 -31.48
N ASP A 319 32.57 -54.05 -32.57
CA ASP A 319 32.11 -55.22 -33.31
C ASP A 319 33.27 -56.01 -33.94
N LEU A 320 34.28 -55.31 -34.48
CA LEU A 320 35.46 -55.93 -35.06
C LEU A 320 36.33 -56.63 -34.02
N VAL A 321 36.56 -55.98 -32.86
CA VAL A 321 37.27 -56.60 -31.73
C VAL A 321 36.55 -57.87 -31.26
N ASN A 322 35.22 -57.81 -31.11
CA ASN A 322 34.41 -58.97 -30.69
C ASN A 322 34.44 -60.12 -31.71
N ARG A 323 34.68 -59.84 -32.99
CA ARG A 323 34.83 -60.84 -34.07
C ARG A 323 36.26 -61.35 -34.24
N GLY A 324 37.18 -61.00 -33.32
CA GLY A 324 38.59 -61.42 -33.36
C GLY A 324 39.47 -60.60 -34.30
N LYS A 325 38.94 -59.58 -34.97
CA LYS A 325 39.69 -58.68 -35.86
C LYS A 325 40.26 -57.50 -35.09
N ARG A 326 41.19 -57.79 -34.19
CA ARG A 326 41.65 -56.83 -33.18
C ARG A 326 42.30 -55.58 -33.78
N GLU A 327 43.25 -55.72 -34.71
CA GLU A 327 43.93 -54.57 -35.32
C GLU A 327 42.97 -53.63 -36.07
N GLU A 328 42.04 -54.18 -36.86
CA GLU A 328 41.04 -53.38 -37.59
C GLU A 328 40.13 -52.64 -36.60
N GLY A 329 39.72 -53.32 -35.53
CA GLY A 329 38.90 -52.73 -34.47
C GLY A 329 39.62 -51.61 -33.70
N GLU A 330 40.89 -51.81 -33.34
CA GLU A 330 41.73 -50.82 -32.64
C GLU A 330 41.93 -49.54 -33.47
N ARG A 331 42.04 -49.65 -34.80
CA ARG A 331 42.09 -48.49 -35.71
C ARG A 331 40.80 -47.67 -35.65
N MET A 332 39.64 -48.33 -35.71
CA MET A 332 38.34 -47.64 -35.62
C MET A 332 38.13 -46.98 -34.25
N LEU A 333 38.49 -47.68 -33.17
CA LEU A 333 38.44 -47.12 -31.81
C LEU A 333 39.37 -45.91 -31.64
N SER A 334 40.55 -45.92 -32.28
CA SER A 334 41.47 -44.77 -32.28
C SER A 334 40.89 -43.56 -33.02
N GLN A 335 40.17 -43.78 -34.12
CA GLN A 335 39.45 -42.71 -34.84
C GLN A 335 38.31 -42.13 -33.98
N ALA A 336 37.59 -42.97 -33.24
CA ALA A 336 36.60 -42.51 -32.27
C ALA A 336 37.26 -41.61 -31.21
N LEU A 337 38.39 -42.01 -30.61
CA LEU A 337 39.13 -41.19 -29.64
C LEU A 337 39.63 -39.86 -30.21
N GLN A 338 39.97 -39.79 -31.50
CA GLN A 338 40.34 -38.54 -32.15
C GLN A 338 39.14 -37.59 -32.24
N LYS A 339 37.97 -38.08 -32.67
CA LYS A 339 36.75 -37.29 -32.76
C LYS A 339 36.26 -36.83 -31.39
N LEU A 340 36.34 -37.69 -30.37
CA LEU A 340 36.02 -37.31 -29.00
C LEU A 340 36.93 -36.20 -28.46
N ARG A 341 38.23 -36.23 -28.79
CA ARG A 341 39.16 -35.14 -28.45
C ARG A 341 38.78 -33.82 -29.12
N GLU A 342 38.40 -33.85 -30.40
CA GLU A 342 37.91 -32.64 -31.10
C GLU A 342 36.70 -32.03 -30.38
N LEU A 343 35.76 -32.85 -29.93
CA LEU A 343 34.59 -32.39 -29.17
C LEU A 343 34.98 -31.84 -27.80
N GLN A 344 35.87 -32.52 -27.07
CA GLN A 344 36.30 -32.13 -25.72
C GLN A 344 37.17 -30.87 -25.71
N LEU A 345 37.75 -30.44 -26.84
CA LEU A 345 38.40 -29.13 -26.94
C LEU A 345 37.40 -27.97 -26.76
N VAL A 346 36.16 -28.17 -27.18
CA VAL A 346 35.09 -27.16 -27.11
C VAL A 346 34.20 -27.40 -25.88
N TYR A 347 33.87 -28.65 -25.59
CA TYR A 347 33.03 -29.07 -24.46
C TYR A 347 33.78 -30.06 -23.57
N PRO A 348 34.74 -29.59 -22.75
CA PRO A 348 35.66 -30.45 -22.00
C PRO A 348 34.97 -31.36 -20.98
N LEU A 349 33.78 -30.98 -20.51
CA LEU A 349 33.00 -31.73 -19.52
C LEU A 349 31.90 -32.60 -20.13
N ASN A 350 31.84 -32.70 -21.48
CA ASN A 350 30.77 -33.42 -22.15
C ASN A 350 30.72 -34.89 -21.70
N GLN A 351 29.58 -35.28 -21.13
CA GLN A 351 29.39 -36.58 -20.50
C GLN A 351 29.47 -37.72 -21.53
N ASP A 352 28.81 -37.59 -22.68
CA ASP A 352 28.79 -38.65 -23.69
C ASP A 352 30.18 -38.94 -24.23
N ALA A 353 30.98 -37.90 -24.47
CA ALA A 353 32.36 -38.04 -24.91
C ALA A 353 33.26 -38.67 -23.86
N SER A 354 33.13 -38.27 -22.59
CA SER A 354 33.90 -38.84 -21.48
C SER A 354 33.57 -40.32 -21.26
N LEU A 355 32.27 -40.67 -21.25
CA LEU A 355 31.83 -42.06 -21.13
C LEU A 355 32.27 -42.92 -22.31
N LEU A 356 32.16 -42.42 -23.55
CA LEU A 356 32.60 -43.14 -24.73
C LEU A 356 34.12 -43.35 -24.72
N THR A 357 34.88 -42.35 -24.28
CA THR A 357 36.34 -42.45 -24.10
C THR A 357 36.71 -43.55 -23.11
N LEU A 358 36.07 -43.58 -21.93
CA LEU A 358 36.33 -44.61 -20.91
C LEU A 358 35.96 -46.01 -21.43
N ARG A 359 34.84 -46.15 -22.15
CA ARG A 359 34.43 -47.42 -22.77
C ARG A 359 35.42 -47.90 -23.83
N ILE A 360 35.92 -46.99 -24.67
CA ILE A 360 36.95 -47.31 -25.67
C ILE A 360 38.23 -47.80 -24.97
N GLN A 361 38.70 -47.09 -23.95
CA GLN A 361 39.92 -47.45 -23.21
C GLN A 361 39.81 -48.85 -22.59
N LYS A 362 38.66 -49.20 -22.03
CA LYS A 362 38.40 -50.55 -21.49
C LYS A 362 38.50 -51.66 -22.54
N ILE A 363 38.15 -51.38 -23.80
CA ILE A 363 38.24 -52.35 -24.89
C ILE A 363 39.68 -52.47 -25.40
N LEU A 364 40.36 -51.33 -25.55
CA LEU A 364 41.73 -51.25 -26.08
C LEU A 364 42.74 -51.93 -25.15
N ASP A 365 42.65 -51.65 -23.85
CA ASP A 365 43.58 -52.18 -22.85
C ASP A 365 42.82 -52.67 -21.59
N PRO A 366 42.22 -53.87 -21.64
CA PRO A 366 41.46 -54.40 -20.52
C PRO A 366 42.31 -54.60 -19.26
N ASP A 367 43.58 -55.00 -19.42
CA ASP A 367 44.49 -55.33 -18.33
C ASP A 367 44.94 -54.06 -17.59
N GLY A 368 45.33 -53.01 -18.33
CA GLY A 368 45.71 -51.72 -17.77
C GLY A 368 44.53 -50.81 -17.37
N PHE A 369 43.30 -51.10 -17.80
CA PHE A 369 42.14 -50.27 -17.51
C PHE A 369 41.85 -50.14 -16.00
N ASN A 370 42.07 -51.20 -15.23
CA ASN A 370 41.81 -51.16 -13.79
C ASN A 370 42.76 -50.17 -13.08
N ASP A 371 44.05 -50.17 -13.45
CA ASP A 371 45.04 -49.22 -12.91
C ASP A 371 44.73 -47.79 -13.35
N LEU A 372 44.33 -47.60 -14.61
CA LEU A 372 43.88 -46.30 -15.12
C LEU A 372 42.66 -45.78 -14.35
N PHE A 373 41.67 -46.65 -14.12
CA PHE A 373 40.44 -46.31 -13.41
C PHE A 373 40.76 -45.92 -11.96
N ALA A 374 41.57 -46.72 -11.24
CA ALA A 374 41.99 -46.42 -9.88
C ALA A 374 42.75 -45.08 -9.79
N LYS A 375 43.68 -44.84 -10.72
CA LYS A 375 44.42 -43.58 -10.80
C LYS A 375 43.52 -42.38 -11.05
N ARG A 376 42.49 -42.51 -11.91
CA ARG A 376 41.51 -41.45 -12.14
C ARG A 376 40.67 -41.16 -10.91
N VAL A 377 40.20 -42.18 -10.19
CA VAL A 377 39.47 -42.00 -8.91
C VAL A 377 40.30 -41.20 -7.91
N GLU A 378 41.57 -41.56 -7.72
CA GLU A 378 42.45 -40.83 -6.80
C GLU A 378 42.78 -39.41 -7.29
N THR A 379 43.01 -39.24 -8.60
CA THR A 379 43.21 -37.91 -9.19
C THR A 379 42.00 -37.00 -8.96
N ALA A 380 40.79 -37.52 -9.12
CA ALA A 380 39.57 -36.75 -8.88
C ALA A 380 39.34 -36.49 -7.38
N ARG A 381 39.71 -37.43 -6.50
CA ARG A 381 39.71 -37.26 -5.04
C ARG A 381 40.64 -36.13 -4.59
N GLU A 382 41.82 -36.00 -5.19
CA GLU A 382 42.75 -34.93 -4.81
C GLU A 382 42.35 -33.57 -5.41
N ASN A 383 41.80 -33.57 -6.63
CA ASN A 383 41.51 -32.33 -7.34
C ASN A 383 40.16 -31.70 -6.98
N TYR A 384 39.19 -32.41 -6.39
CA TYR A 384 37.90 -31.79 -6.05
C TYR A 384 38.03 -30.72 -4.95
N THR A 385 39.10 -30.74 -4.15
CA THR A 385 39.39 -29.71 -3.14
C THR A 385 40.14 -28.50 -3.71
N VAL A 386 40.59 -28.57 -4.98
CA VAL A 386 41.37 -27.51 -5.63
C VAL A 386 40.44 -26.53 -6.35
N ALA A 387 40.61 -25.23 -6.05
CA ALA A 387 39.85 -24.17 -6.71
C ALA A 387 40.02 -24.20 -8.24
N GLY A 388 38.90 -24.15 -8.96
CA GLY A 388 38.85 -24.23 -10.42
C GLY A 388 38.84 -25.66 -10.98
N ARG A 389 39.04 -26.69 -10.16
CA ARG A 389 39.00 -28.10 -10.56
C ARG A 389 37.85 -28.89 -9.94
N GLN A 390 37.06 -28.27 -9.07
CA GLN A 390 35.98 -28.95 -8.36
C GLN A 390 34.96 -29.55 -9.33
N GLN A 391 34.52 -28.74 -10.29
CA GLN A 391 33.55 -29.15 -11.29
C GLN A 391 34.06 -30.33 -12.12
N SER A 392 35.25 -30.21 -12.72
CA SER A 392 35.82 -31.27 -13.56
C SER A 392 36.06 -32.58 -12.80
N SER A 393 36.52 -32.48 -11.55
CA SER A 393 36.77 -33.64 -10.69
C SER A 393 35.47 -34.33 -10.29
N TYR A 394 34.45 -33.57 -9.91
CA TYR A 394 33.13 -34.10 -9.61
C TYR A 394 32.51 -34.78 -10.84
N THR A 395 32.62 -34.15 -12.01
CA THR A 395 32.12 -34.71 -13.26
C THR A 395 32.81 -36.02 -13.65
N ASP A 396 34.13 -36.15 -13.42
CA ASP A 396 34.89 -37.37 -13.70
C ASP A 396 34.47 -38.49 -12.73
N LEU A 397 34.24 -38.19 -11.45
CA LEU A 397 33.70 -39.18 -10.49
C LEU A 397 32.34 -39.73 -10.92
N LEU A 398 31.43 -38.87 -11.41
CA LEU A 398 30.13 -39.29 -11.92
C LEU A 398 30.27 -40.19 -13.16
N ASP A 399 31.19 -39.85 -14.07
CA ASP A 399 31.43 -40.62 -15.29
C ASP A 399 32.06 -41.98 -14.96
N LEU A 400 33.02 -42.03 -14.04
CA LEU A 400 33.62 -43.26 -13.52
C LEU A 400 32.56 -44.16 -12.87
N TYR A 401 31.63 -43.58 -12.09
CA TYR A 401 30.54 -44.34 -11.47
C TYR A 401 29.57 -44.91 -12.50
N ALA A 402 29.29 -44.19 -13.58
CA ALA A 402 28.47 -44.69 -14.69
C ALA A 402 29.15 -45.85 -15.45
N ILE A 403 30.48 -45.94 -15.43
CA ILE A 403 31.25 -47.04 -16.01
C ILE A 403 31.30 -48.27 -15.09
N ASN A 404 31.52 -48.06 -13.78
CA ASN A 404 31.56 -49.14 -12.79
C ASN A 404 30.90 -48.73 -11.46
N GLN A 405 29.62 -49.06 -11.33
CA GLN A 405 28.84 -48.76 -10.12
C GLN A 405 29.27 -49.60 -8.90
N SER A 406 29.97 -50.71 -9.12
CA SER A 406 30.41 -51.64 -8.07
C SER A 406 31.80 -51.34 -7.52
N TYR A 407 32.49 -50.30 -8.02
CA TYR A 407 33.84 -49.96 -7.57
C TYR A 407 33.84 -49.63 -6.06
N PRO A 408 34.70 -50.29 -5.25
CA PRO A 408 34.71 -50.09 -3.80
C PRO A 408 34.95 -48.64 -3.40
N GLY A 409 34.08 -48.09 -2.56
CA GLY A 409 34.23 -46.74 -2.00
C GLY A 409 33.89 -45.58 -2.94
N LEU A 410 33.73 -45.77 -4.26
CA LEU A 410 33.44 -44.68 -5.20
C LEU A 410 32.09 -44.00 -4.91
N LYS A 411 31.05 -44.79 -4.64
CA LYS A 411 29.73 -44.25 -4.27
C LYS A 411 29.79 -43.39 -3.00
N GLN A 412 30.56 -43.84 -1.99
CA GLN A 412 30.75 -43.09 -0.75
C GLN A 412 31.59 -41.83 -0.98
N LEU A 413 32.60 -41.89 -1.84
CA LEU A 413 33.40 -40.73 -2.23
C LEU A 413 32.52 -39.66 -2.90
N ILE A 414 31.72 -40.04 -3.91
CA ILE A 414 30.78 -39.13 -4.57
C ILE A 414 29.84 -38.50 -3.55
N TYR A 415 29.27 -39.29 -2.65
CA TYR A 415 28.40 -38.81 -1.59
C TYR A 415 29.08 -37.74 -0.71
N ASN A 416 30.33 -37.98 -0.30
CA ASN A 416 31.08 -37.01 0.51
C ASN A 416 31.42 -35.75 -0.29
N VAL A 417 31.83 -35.89 -1.55
CA VAL A 417 32.12 -34.76 -2.45
C VAL A 417 30.86 -33.92 -2.69
N GLU A 418 29.69 -34.54 -2.88
CA GLU A 418 28.42 -33.81 -3.01
C GLU A 418 28.11 -32.96 -1.76
N ILE A 419 28.47 -33.45 -0.57
CA ILE A 419 28.31 -32.69 0.68
C ILE A 419 29.31 -31.53 0.73
N ASP A 420 30.59 -31.79 0.44
CA ASP A 420 31.66 -30.79 0.51
C ASP A 420 31.47 -29.67 -0.52
N LEU A 421 30.92 -30.01 -1.68
CA LEU A 421 30.57 -29.06 -2.74
C LEU A 421 29.22 -28.36 -2.52
N GLY A 422 28.47 -28.69 -1.47
CA GLY A 422 27.16 -28.08 -1.19
C GLY A 422 26.05 -28.48 -2.17
N ILE A 423 26.22 -29.60 -2.87
CA ILE A 423 25.19 -30.18 -3.77
C ILE A 423 24.16 -30.96 -2.95
N ARG A 424 24.60 -31.60 -1.86
CA ARG A 424 23.78 -32.37 -0.93
C ARG A 424 23.92 -31.80 0.48
N GLN A 425 22.84 -31.83 1.25
CA GLN A 425 22.89 -31.44 2.66
C GLN A 425 23.72 -32.44 3.48
N LYS A 426 24.55 -31.91 4.39
CA LYS A 426 25.30 -32.71 5.34
C LYS A 426 24.34 -33.48 6.26
N PRO A 427 24.61 -34.77 6.55
CA PRO A 427 23.85 -35.52 7.54
C PRO A 427 23.80 -34.79 8.88
N VAL A 428 22.59 -34.68 9.42
CA VAL A 428 22.38 -34.06 10.73
C VAL A 428 22.91 -34.98 11.82
N ASP A 429 23.74 -34.46 12.71
CA ASP A 429 24.25 -35.24 13.84
C ASP A 429 23.16 -35.51 14.90
N ARG A 430 23.36 -36.53 15.74
CA ARG A 430 22.37 -36.92 16.76
C ARG A 430 22.06 -35.82 17.77
N THR A 431 23.04 -34.97 18.07
CA THR A 431 22.88 -33.85 19.01
C THR A 431 21.98 -32.75 18.44
N ALA A 432 22.19 -32.37 17.18
CA ALA A 432 21.39 -31.41 16.44
C ALA A 432 19.97 -31.91 16.21
N LEU A 433 19.78 -33.21 15.94
CA LEU A 433 18.44 -33.83 15.89
C LEU A 433 17.70 -33.67 17.23
N SER A 434 18.35 -33.97 18.35
CA SER A 434 17.74 -33.83 19.68
C SER A 434 17.45 -32.37 20.02
N GLN A 435 18.38 -31.45 19.75
CA GLN A 435 18.21 -30.02 20.02
C GLN A 435 17.09 -29.42 19.17
N SER A 436 17.05 -29.76 17.87
CA SER A 436 15.99 -29.36 16.96
C SER A 436 14.61 -29.76 17.51
N LYS A 437 14.46 -31.01 17.95
CA LYS A 437 13.20 -31.49 18.54
C LYS A 437 12.81 -30.73 19.82
N THR A 438 13.78 -30.45 20.71
CA THR A 438 13.55 -29.66 21.92
C THR A 438 13.07 -28.26 21.58
N LEU A 439 13.75 -27.57 20.65
CA LEU A 439 13.37 -26.22 20.20
C LEU A 439 11.98 -26.20 19.57
N THR A 440 11.61 -27.22 18.79
CA THR A 440 10.26 -27.35 18.24
C THR A 440 9.21 -27.44 19.34
N VAL A 441 9.43 -28.27 20.36
CA VAL A 441 8.48 -28.42 21.49
C VAL A 441 8.38 -27.13 22.31
N GLU A 442 9.49 -26.45 22.56
CA GLU A 442 9.49 -25.16 23.25
C GLU A 442 8.74 -24.09 22.46
N ALA A 443 9.00 -23.99 21.15
CA ALA A 443 8.30 -23.07 20.27
C ALA A 443 6.80 -23.39 20.22
N GLN A 444 6.43 -24.67 20.17
CA GLN A 444 5.03 -25.10 20.17
C GLN A 444 4.30 -24.60 21.43
N ARG A 445 4.91 -24.77 22.61
CA ARG A 445 4.36 -24.24 23.87
C ARG A 445 4.22 -22.73 23.85
N MET A 446 5.18 -22.01 23.27
CA MET A 446 5.11 -20.56 23.12
C MET A 446 3.94 -20.14 22.21
N VAL A 447 3.75 -20.82 21.08
CA VAL A 447 2.64 -20.56 20.15
C VAL A 447 1.30 -20.81 20.83
N ASP A 448 1.14 -21.92 21.52
CA ASP A 448 -0.11 -22.27 22.18
C ASP A 448 -0.46 -21.30 23.33
N ALA A 449 0.55 -20.71 23.98
CA ALA A 449 0.38 -19.68 25.01
C ALA A 449 0.26 -18.24 24.45
N ALA A 450 0.70 -17.99 23.22
CA ALA A 450 0.78 -16.65 22.63
C ALA A 450 -0.58 -16.10 22.16
N GLY A 451 -1.50 -16.97 21.73
CA GLY A 451 -2.73 -16.53 21.08
C GLY A 451 -2.42 -15.69 19.83
N ARG A 452 -2.68 -14.36 19.89
CA ARG A 452 -2.39 -13.39 18.81
C ARG A 452 -1.21 -12.45 19.12
N ASP A 453 -0.48 -12.68 20.20
CA ASP A 453 0.67 -11.85 20.61
C ASP A 453 1.83 -12.02 19.61
N GLU A 454 2.05 -10.98 18.79
CA GLU A 454 3.05 -11.02 17.71
C GLU A 454 4.48 -11.12 18.24
N VAL A 455 4.79 -10.50 19.38
CA VAL A 455 6.14 -10.56 19.95
C VAL A 455 6.47 -11.99 20.36
N LYS A 456 5.50 -12.68 20.98
CA LYS A 456 5.66 -14.09 21.34
C LYS A 456 5.70 -15.01 20.13
N LEU A 457 4.87 -14.75 19.12
CA LEU A 457 4.87 -15.53 17.87
C LEU A 457 6.18 -15.36 17.11
N GLN A 458 6.77 -14.16 17.10
CA GLN A 458 8.09 -13.92 16.50
C GLN A 458 9.22 -14.59 17.28
N ALA A 459 9.19 -14.53 18.61
CA ALA A 459 10.15 -15.26 19.44
C ALA A 459 10.04 -16.79 19.24
N ALA A 460 8.83 -17.31 19.06
CA ALA A 460 8.61 -18.70 18.69
C ALA A 460 9.14 -19.01 17.28
N LEU A 461 8.93 -18.11 16.31
CA LEU A 461 9.44 -18.26 14.95
C LEU A 461 10.96 -18.39 14.94
N SER A 462 11.68 -17.54 15.68
CA SER A 462 13.15 -17.64 15.78
C SER A 462 13.62 -18.98 16.32
N LYS A 463 12.93 -19.57 17.31
CA LYS A 463 13.23 -20.92 17.80
C LYS A 463 12.95 -22.00 16.75
N VAL A 464 11.88 -21.86 15.98
CA VAL A 464 11.55 -22.77 14.89
C VAL A 464 12.59 -22.68 13.77
N ASP A 465 13.02 -21.48 13.41
CA ASP A 465 14.07 -21.27 12.41
C ASP A 465 15.38 -21.91 12.87
N GLU A 466 15.74 -21.78 14.15
CA GLU A 466 16.90 -22.48 14.71
C GLU A 466 16.71 -24.01 14.68
N ALA A 467 15.52 -24.51 15.00
CA ALA A 467 15.22 -25.94 14.91
C ALA A 467 15.38 -26.47 13.48
N ILE A 468 14.89 -25.74 12.48
CA ILE A 468 15.02 -26.08 11.05
C ILE A 468 16.47 -25.97 10.59
N ARG A 469 17.23 -24.97 11.06
CA ARG A 469 18.66 -24.84 10.76
C ARG A 469 19.46 -26.03 11.28
N LEU A 470 19.12 -26.53 12.47
CA LEU A 470 19.75 -27.71 13.07
C LEU A 470 19.30 -29.01 12.39
N ASN A 471 18.04 -29.12 11.98
CA ASN A 471 17.51 -30.26 11.24
C ASN A 471 16.56 -29.78 10.13
N PRO A 472 17.07 -29.65 8.88
CA PRO A 472 16.27 -29.19 7.74
C PRO A 472 15.09 -30.11 7.38
N ASP A 473 15.10 -31.36 7.85
CA ASP A 473 14.06 -32.36 7.64
C ASP A 473 13.11 -32.50 8.85
N ASN A 474 13.14 -31.55 9.79
CA ASN A 474 12.19 -31.54 10.91
C ASN A 474 10.80 -31.08 10.45
N ASP A 475 9.98 -32.03 10.02
CA ASP A 475 8.61 -31.79 9.54
C ASP A 475 7.73 -31.07 10.58
N ASP A 476 7.88 -31.41 11.87
CA ASP A 476 7.10 -30.77 12.94
C ASP A 476 7.46 -29.28 13.08
N ALA A 477 8.76 -28.95 13.01
CA ALA A 477 9.22 -27.56 13.03
C ALA A 477 8.73 -26.81 11.79
N MET A 478 8.79 -27.44 10.62
CA MET A 478 8.31 -26.86 9.36
C MET A 478 6.81 -26.56 9.40
N LEU A 479 5.98 -27.48 9.88
CA LEU A 479 4.54 -27.26 10.05
C LEU A 479 4.24 -26.17 11.08
N LEU A 480 5.02 -26.12 12.16
CA LEU A 480 4.90 -25.06 13.16
C LEU A 480 5.29 -23.69 12.58
N LYS A 481 6.34 -23.62 11.74
CA LYS A 481 6.73 -22.42 11.01
C LYS A 481 5.58 -21.90 10.17
N ASP A 482 4.94 -22.78 9.39
CA ASP A 482 3.80 -22.42 8.55
C ASP A 482 2.63 -21.89 9.39
N ARG A 483 2.33 -22.51 10.53
CA ARG A 483 1.27 -22.06 11.44
C ARG A 483 1.56 -20.67 12.01
N ILE A 484 2.81 -20.40 12.39
CA ILE A 484 3.25 -19.09 12.88
C ILE A 484 3.18 -18.07 11.73
N GLN A 485 3.73 -18.39 10.56
CA GLN A 485 3.72 -17.54 9.38
C GLN A 485 2.30 -17.26 8.89
N THR A 486 1.35 -18.18 9.07
CA THR A 486 -0.08 -17.95 8.82
C THR A 486 -0.66 -16.90 9.76
N SER A 487 -0.21 -16.90 11.02
CA SER A 487 -0.70 -15.99 12.07
C SER A 487 -0.01 -14.61 12.04
N VAL A 488 1.22 -14.55 11.54
CA VAL A 488 2.08 -13.36 11.53
C VAL A 488 2.14 -12.71 10.14
N GLY A 489 2.25 -13.52 9.09
CA GLY A 489 2.25 -13.11 7.68
C GLY A 489 0.85 -12.74 7.21
N GLY A 490 0.75 -11.84 6.22
CA GLY A 490 -0.56 -11.33 5.79
C GLY A 490 -1.08 -10.14 6.61
N LYS A 491 -0.21 -9.34 7.22
CA LYS A 491 -0.59 -8.06 7.85
C LYS A 491 -0.29 -6.83 6.99
N ALA A 492 0.00 -7.02 5.70
CA ALA A 492 0.09 -5.89 4.78
C ALA A 492 -1.26 -5.18 4.76
N ALA A 493 -1.26 -3.88 5.10
CA ALA A 493 -2.47 -3.06 5.06
C ALA A 493 -2.98 -3.02 3.62
N VAL A 494 -4.12 -3.67 3.36
CA VAL A 494 -4.79 -3.68 2.05
C VAL A 494 -5.26 -2.29 1.67
N VAL A 495 -5.73 -1.54 2.66
CA VAL A 495 -6.25 -0.18 2.53
C VAL A 495 -5.65 0.69 3.63
N LEU A 496 -5.34 1.93 3.29
CA LEU A 496 -4.89 2.95 4.24
C LEU A 496 -6.10 3.54 4.98
N SER A 497 -5.85 4.22 6.11
CA SER A 497 -6.85 5.09 6.73
C SER A 497 -7.24 6.23 5.78
N SER A 498 -8.39 6.86 5.97
CA SER A 498 -8.81 7.99 5.13
C SER A 498 -7.76 9.10 5.06
N GLY A 499 -7.15 9.46 6.21
CA GLY A 499 -6.10 10.48 6.27
C GLY A 499 -4.77 10.04 5.63
N ASP A 500 -4.38 8.78 5.82
CA ASP A 500 -3.15 8.26 5.21
C ASP A 500 -3.29 8.09 3.69
N GLU A 501 -4.48 7.75 3.21
CA GLU A 501 -4.79 7.70 1.79
C GLU A 501 -4.69 9.09 1.15
N ALA A 502 -5.21 10.13 1.81
CA ALA A 502 -5.06 11.52 1.33
C ALA A 502 -3.59 11.94 1.23
N LYS A 503 -2.79 11.68 2.28
CA LYS A 503 -1.35 11.95 2.28
C LYS A 503 -0.59 11.13 1.22
N TYR A 504 -1.01 9.89 0.98
CA TYR A 504 -0.46 9.05 -0.10
C TYR A 504 -0.75 9.65 -1.48
N GLN A 505 -1.98 10.10 -1.74
CA GLN A 505 -2.32 10.77 -3.00
C GLN A 505 -1.55 12.08 -3.18
N GLN A 506 -1.37 12.85 -2.11
CA GLN A 506 -0.52 14.04 -2.13
C GLN A 506 0.92 13.70 -2.53
N ALA A 507 1.50 12.62 -1.98
CA ALA A 507 2.83 12.17 -2.36
C ALA A 507 2.93 11.79 -3.85
N ILE A 508 1.87 11.17 -4.42
CA ILE A 508 1.79 10.90 -5.86
C ILE A 508 1.77 12.20 -6.66
N THR A 509 0.94 13.17 -6.28
CA THR A 509 0.85 14.46 -6.98
C THR A 509 2.18 15.21 -6.95
N GLU A 510 2.86 15.25 -5.81
CA GLU A 510 4.20 15.85 -5.71
C GLU A 510 5.21 15.13 -6.61
N LEU A 511 5.18 13.80 -6.67
CA LEU A 511 6.03 13.03 -7.55
C LEU A 511 5.75 13.33 -9.04
N GLN A 512 4.48 13.44 -9.43
CA GLN A 512 4.07 13.81 -10.79
C GLN A 512 4.51 15.23 -11.16
N ASN A 513 4.55 16.14 -10.17
CA ASN A 513 5.04 17.51 -10.32
C ASN A 513 6.58 17.60 -10.26
N ASN A 514 7.29 16.47 -10.25
CA ASN A 514 8.74 16.36 -10.15
C ASN A 514 9.33 16.90 -8.82
N ASN A 515 8.52 17.01 -7.78
CA ASN A 515 8.93 17.42 -6.43
C ASN A 515 9.36 16.19 -5.60
N ILE A 516 10.42 15.51 -6.05
CA ILE A 516 10.84 14.20 -5.53
C ILE A 516 11.14 14.23 -4.02
N VAL A 517 11.78 15.30 -3.52
CA VAL A 517 12.12 15.44 -2.09
C VAL A 517 10.85 15.54 -1.22
N THR A 518 9.87 16.32 -1.64
CA THR A 518 8.59 16.47 -0.93
C THR A 518 7.80 15.17 -0.95
N ALA A 519 7.73 14.51 -2.11
CA ALA A 519 7.10 13.19 -2.24
C ALA A 519 7.75 12.17 -1.30
N ASN A 520 9.08 12.15 -1.21
CA ASN A 520 9.81 11.26 -0.30
C ASN A 520 9.50 11.57 1.17
N ALA A 521 9.48 12.85 1.57
CA ALA A 521 9.17 13.25 2.94
C ALA A 521 7.76 12.79 3.37
N LEU A 522 6.77 12.91 2.47
CA LEU A 522 5.40 12.43 2.73
C LEU A 522 5.34 10.90 2.89
N VAL A 523 6.09 10.15 2.08
CA VAL A 523 6.18 8.69 2.18
C VAL A 523 6.86 8.26 3.47
N GLU A 524 7.96 8.91 3.87
CA GLU A 524 8.64 8.61 5.14
C GLU A 524 7.73 8.89 6.33
N GLN A 525 6.95 9.99 6.31
CA GLN A 525 5.93 10.25 7.33
C GLN A 525 4.86 9.14 7.39
N LEU A 526 4.40 8.64 6.24
CA LEU A 526 3.45 7.52 6.21
C LEU A 526 4.05 6.26 6.85
N LEU A 527 5.34 5.97 6.62
CA LEU A 527 6.04 4.80 7.14
C LEU A 527 6.38 4.89 8.65
N GLN A 528 6.32 6.07 9.26
CA GLN A 528 6.46 6.20 10.72
C GLN A 528 5.33 5.48 11.47
N LYS A 529 4.13 5.40 10.89
CA LYS A 529 2.98 4.71 11.50
C LYS A 529 3.17 3.19 11.45
N PRO A 530 3.07 2.46 12.57
CA PRO A 530 3.23 1.01 12.60
C PRO A 530 2.29 0.26 11.64
N SER A 531 1.05 0.73 11.48
CA SER A 531 0.05 0.17 10.56
C SER A 531 0.46 0.23 9.09
N ASN A 532 1.34 1.16 8.72
CA ASN A 532 1.67 1.48 7.33
C ASN A 532 3.00 0.88 6.90
N LYS A 533 3.86 0.47 7.85
CA LYS A 533 5.20 -0.09 7.58
C LYS A 533 5.20 -1.29 6.62
N ARG A 534 4.13 -2.08 6.64
CA ARG A 534 3.97 -3.27 5.79
C ARG A 534 3.01 -3.05 4.62
N SER A 535 2.60 -1.81 4.34
CA SER A 535 1.74 -1.52 3.18
C SER A 535 2.57 -1.62 1.89
N SER A 536 2.26 -2.61 1.04
CA SER A 536 2.89 -2.77 -0.28
C SER A 536 2.77 -1.50 -1.11
N LYS A 537 1.60 -0.86 -1.08
CA LYS A 537 1.31 0.39 -1.77
C LYS A 537 2.29 1.53 -1.42
N ILE A 538 2.63 1.68 -0.13
CA ILE A 538 3.57 2.69 0.33
C ILE A 538 5.01 2.29 0.01
N LEU A 539 5.37 1.03 0.23
CA LEU A 539 6.72 0.51 -0.06
C LEU A 539 7.07 0.58 -1.55
N ASP A 540 6.12 0.30 -2.43
CA ASP A 540 6.30 0.39 -3.88
C ASP A 540 6.49 1.84 -4.34
N LEU A 541 5.74 2.78 -3.75
CA LEU A 541 5.95 4.20 -3.99
C LEU A 541 7.32 4.66 -3.48
N GLN A 542 7.73 4.21 -2.29
CA GLN A 542 9.06 4.50 -1.74
C GLN A 542 10.17 4.00 -2.66
N LYS A 543 10.06 2.75 -3.17
CA LYS A 543 11.03 2.19 -4.13
C LYS A 543 11.12 3.02 -5.40
N LYS A 544 9.98 3.44 -5.96
CA LYS A 544 9.93 4.31 -7.16
C LYS A 544 10.59 5.66 -6.92
N ILE A 545 10.31 6.31 -5.79
CA ILE A 545 10.89 7.60 -5.42
C ILE A 545 12.41 7.45 -5.21
N LYS A 546 12.85 6.43 -4.47
CA LYS A 546 14.27 6.16 -4.22
C LYS A 546 15.07 5.85 -5.48
N ALA A 547 14.44 5.30 -6.52
CA ALA A 547 15.10 5.07 -7.80
C ALA A 547 15.28 6.36 -8.64
N LEU A 548 14.59 7.45 -8.27
CA LEU A 548 14.65 8.75 -8.95
C LEU A 548 15.48 9.79 -8.16
N LEU A 549 15.84 9.48 -6.91
CA LEU A 549 16.81 10.20 -6.09
C LEU A 549 18.22 9.74 -6.42
#